data_AF-A0A5P2G5D6-F1
#
_entry.id   AF-A0A5P2G5D6-F1
#
_cell.length_a   1.000
_cell.length_b   1.000
_cell.length_c   1.000
_cell.angle_alpha   90.00
_cell.angle_beta   90.00
_cell.angle_gamma   90.00
#
_symmetry.space_group_name_H-M   'P 1'
#
loop_
_entity.id
_entity.type
_entity.pdbx_description
1 polymer ?
#
loop_
_entity_poly.entity_id
_entity_poly.type
_entity_poly.pdbx_seq_one_letter_code
_entity_poly.pdbx_strand_id
1 'polypeptide(L)'
;MLDGLTGIAIIFFLLAKYRNDKIAEEKGVFLLEWVSENGANANDLNFGTGLTGIGWAIEWLVQNGLMTDTNTDEILDPIDSLLYNIVSYSKDENFSLLTGTLGKIEYFRRRAMSNNPGTHRYKTIGHLECIVLLLDDLANQIPEIINLYEDKDKYCNNIIMKNSLFDLGSILTSISSININTNTPTLGHILFNGIKYCEAILSNAKFNNSQKDEQYSLDITYLATTYLISAKNKKNKYWEERAIGYTNDFIQFMPDNTKLTMKQLFQKMNIYCMLYIYLRETSYSSIIEELKDLLYTFKLPFTLFEGKGTLVLAELCLEAPDLIQQWYELFFFA
;
A
#
# COMPACT_ATOMS: atom_id res chain seq x y z
N MET A 1 5.15 -7.88 -8.82
CA MET A 1 3.84 -7.20 -8.69
C MET A 1 3.85 -5.81 -9.33
N LEU A 2 4.75 -4.90 -8.94
CA LEU A 2 4.65 -3.48 -9.32
C LEU A 2 4.83 -3.22 -10.83
N ASP A 3 5.91 -3.75 -11.39
CA ASP A 3 6.25 -3.62 -12.81
C ASP A 3 5.93 -4.89 -13.61
N GLY A 4 5.23 -5.83 -12.98
CA GLY A 4 4.99 -7.17 -13.52
C GLY A 4 3.58 -7.38 -14.07
N LEU A 5 3.40 -8.49 -14.78
CA LEU A 5 2.13 -8.90 -15.37
C LEU A 5 1.01 -9.07 -14.32
N THR A 6 1.35 -9.43 -13.07
CA THR A 6 0.38 -9.54 -11.97
C THR A 6 -0.36 -8.23 -11.70
N GLY A 7 0.36 -7.10 -11.68
CA GLY A 7 -0.26 -5.80 -11.45
C GLY A 7 -1.20 -5.41 -12.61
N ILE A 8 -0.84 -5.79 -13.83
CA ILE A 8 -1.69 -5.61 -15.00
C ILE A 8 -2.91 -6.52 -14.97
N ALA A 9 -2.78 -7.76 -14.48
CA ALA A 9 -3.91 -8.65 -14.29
C ALA A 9 -4.95 -8.02 -13.35
N ILE A 10 -4.52 -7.37 -12.25
CA ILE A 10 -5.42 -6.63 -11.35
C ILE A 10 -6.23 -5.57 -12.12
N ILE A 11 -5.58 -4.80 -13.01
CA ILE A 11 -6.26 -3.79 -13.83
C ILE A 11 -7.31 -4.43 -14.73
N PHE A 12 -7.00 -5.56 -15.37
CA PHE A 12 -7.95 -6.25 -16.21
C PHE A 12 -9.17 -6.75 -15.45
N PHE A 13 -8.98 -7.33 -14.26
CA PHE A 13 -10.09 -7.74 -13.40
C PHE A 13 -10.96 -6.56 -12.94
N LEU A 14 -10.33 -5.45 -12.57
CA LEU A 14 -11.06 -4.23 -12.20
C LEU A 14 -11.90 -3.69 -13.35
N LEU A 15 -11.34 -3.63 -14.56
CA LEU A 15 -12.04 -3.22 -15.76
C LEU A 15 -13.17 -4.19 -16.11
N ALA A 16 -12.93 -5.50 -15.98
CA ALA A 16 -13.93 -6.53 -16.20
C ALA A 16 -15.14 -6.34 -15.29
N LYS A 17 -14.91 -6.13 -13.98
CA LYS A 17 -15.98 -5.88 -13.01
C LYS A 17 -16.70 -4.57 -13.27
N TYR A 18 -15.96 -3.49 -13.56
CA TYR A 18 -16.55 -2.17 -13.82
C TYR A 18 -17.42 -2.16 -15.08
N ARG A 19 -16.98 -2.81 -16.16
CA ARG A 19 -17.64 -2.78 -17.47
C ARG A 19 -18.50 -4.00 -17.77
N ASN A 20 -18.52 -4.99 -16.88
CA ASN A 20 -19.05 -6.33 -17.14
C ASN A 20 -18.42 -6.95 -18.42
N ASP A 21 -17.10 -6.82 -18.57
CA ASP A 21 -16.33 -7.19 -19.75
C ASP A 21 -15.59 -8.53 -19.55
N LYS A 22 -16.14 -9.60 -20.13
CA LYS A 22 -15.55 -10.94 -20.08
C LYS A 22 -14.20 -11.05 -20.79
N ILE A 23 -13.96 -10.25 -21.82
CA ILE A 23 -12.68 -10.28 -22.54
C ILE A 23 -11.57 -9.72 -21.65
N ALA A 24 -11.88 -8.69 -20.85
CA ALA A 24 -10.95 -8.19 -19.85
C ALA A 24 -10.69 -9.25 -18.77
N GLU A 25 -11.71 -9.96 -18.30
CA GLU A 25 -11.57 -11.05 -17.34
C GLU A 25 -10.65 -12.17 -17.86
N GLU A 26 -10.90 -12.66 -19.08
CA GLU A 26 -10.10 -13.70 -19.74
C GLU A 26 -8.63 -13.29 -19.87
N LYS A 27 -8.35 -12.01 -20.17
CA LYS A 27 -6.99 -11.48 -20.19
C LYS A 27 -6.35 -11.47 -18.81
N GLY A 28 -7.12 -11.11 -17.76
CA GLY A 28 -6.65 -11.14 -16.38
C GLY A 28 -6.24 -12.56 -15.97
N VAL A 29 -7.08 -13.56 -16.25
CA VAL A 29 -6.81 -14.98 -15.99
C VAL A 29 -5.55 -15.44 -16.74
N PHE A 30 -5.49 -15.20 -18.06
CA PHE A 30 -4.34 -15.57 -18.88
C PHE A 30 -3.02 -15.02 -18.33
N LEU A 31 -3.01 -13.76 -17.87
CA LEU A 31 -1.80 -13.15 -17.31
C LEU A 31 -1.38 -13.79 -15.99
N LEU A 32 -2.33 -14.17 -15.12
CA LEU A 32 -2.01 -14.86 -13.87
C LEU A 32 -1.49 -16.28 -14.10
N GLU A 33 -2.12 -17.03 -15.03
CA GLU A 33 -1.64 -18.36 -15.44
C GLU A 33 -0.22 -18.27 -16.00
N TRP A 34 0.03 -17.29 -16.86
CA TRP A 34 1.37 -17.05 -17.41
C TRP A 34 2.36 -16.75 -16.25
N VAL A 35 2.07 -15.81 -15.34
CA VAL A 35 2.97 -15.56 -14.20
C VAL A 35 3.23 -16.82 -13.37
N SER A 36 2.22 -17.66 -13.15
CA SER A 36 2.36 -18.92 -12.43
C SER A 36 3.26 -19.93 -13.15
N GLU A 37 3.16 -20.04 -14.46
CA GLU A 37 3.88 -21.07 -15.23
C GLU A 37 5.34 -20.73 -15.49
N ASN A 38 5.68 -19.45 -15.69
CA ASN A 38 7.09 -19.11 -15.98
C ASN A 38 7.57 -17.73 -15.45
N GLY A 39 6.81 -17.06 -14.57
CA GLY A 39 7.15 -15.73 -14.06
C GLY A 39 7.87 -15.69 -12.71
N ALA A 40 7.69 -16.69 -11.84
CA ALA A 40 8.23 -16.62 -10.48
C ALA A 40 9.60 -17.31 -10.34
N ASN A 41 10.65 -16.53 -10.08
CA ASN A 41 11.84 -17.08 -9.45
C ASN A 41 11.47 -17.48 -8.02
N ALA A 42 11.50 -18.78 -7.71
CA ALA A 42 11.14 -19.29 -6.38
C ALA A 42 11.95 -18.67 -5.23
N ASN A 43 13.08 -18.03 -5.53
CA ASN A 43 13.93 -17.36 -4.55
C ASN A 43 13.56 -15.88 -4.30
N ASP A 44 12.74 -15.25 -5.15
CA ASP A 44 12.30 -13.87 -4.92
C ASP A 44 10.99 -13.86 -4.12
N LEU A 45 11.10 -13.51 -2.84
CA LEU A 45 10.01 -13.47 -1.87
C LEU A 45 9.61 -12.05 -1.50
N ASN A 46 10.04 -11.07 -2.27
CA ASN A 46 9.66 -9.69 -2.07
C ASN A 46 8.19 -9.47 -2.46
N PHE A 47 7.57 -8.48 -1.83
CA PHE A 47 6.22 -8.05 -2.18
C PHE A 47 6.18 -7.32 -3.52
N GLY A 48 7.15 -6.42 -3.76
CA GLY A 48 7.17 -5.60 -4.97
C GLY A 48 7.39 -6.42 -6.25
N THR A 49 8.28 -7.42 -6.20
CA THR A 49 8.75 -8.16 -7.38
C THR A 49 8.48 -9.66 -7.34
N GLY A 50 8.34 -10.25 -6.15
CA GLY A 50 8.37 -11.70 -5.95
C GLY A 50 7.03 -12.36 -5.63
N LEU A 51 7.13 -13.60 -5.13
CA LEU A 51 6.01 -14.51 -4.83
C LEU A 51 5.02 -13.92 -3.80
N THR A 52 5.51 -13.18 -2.82
CA THR A 52 4.65 -12.57 -1.79
C THR A 52 3.64 -11.61 -2.40
N GLY A 53 4.06 -10.78 -3.35
CA GLY A 53 3.14 -9.88 -4.06
C GLY A 53 2.20 -10.60 -5.02
N ILE A 54 2.66 -11.68 -5.65
CA ILE A 54 1.83 -12.52 -6.52
C ILE A 54 0.71 -13.17 -5.71
N GLY A 55 1.05 -13.84 -4.62
CA GLY A 55 0.07 -14.50 -3.77
C GLY A 55 -0.86 -13.51 -3.07
N TRP A 56 -0.35 -12.34 -2.66
CA TRP A 56 -1.19 -11.25 -2.15
C TRP A 56 -2.21 -10.80 -3.20
N ALA A 57 -1.80 -10.63 -4.46
CA ALA A 57 -2.69 -10.18 -5.53
C ALA A 57 -3.81 -11.20 -5.82
N ILE A 58 -3.49 -12.50 -5.83
CA ILE A 58 -4.48 -13.57 -6.03
C ILE A 58 -5.52 -13.55 -4.89
N GLU A 59 -5.08 -13.52 -3.63
CA GLU A 59 -5.99 -13.43 -2.48
C GLU A 59 -6.80 -12.13 -2.51
N TRP A 60 -6.16 -11.02 -2.86
CA TRP A 60 -6.82 -9.71 -2.98
C TRP A 60 -7.94 -9.72 -4.02
N LEU A 61 -7.72 -10.36 -5.18
CA LEU A 61 -8.72 -10.48 -6.24
C LEU A 61 -9.93 -11.30 -5.77
N VAL A 62 -9.71 -12.42 -5.11
CA VAL A 62 -10.79 -13.27 -4.58
C VAL A 62 -11.58 -12.56 -3.49
N GLN A 63 -10.91 -11.92 -2.52
CA GLN A 63 -11.58 -11.20 -1.42
C GLN A 63 -12.39 -9.99 -1.90
N ASN A 64 -12.02 -9.37 -3.03
CA ASN A 64 -12.77 -8.27 -3.63
C ASN A 64 -13.85 -8.73 -4.63
N GLY A 65 -14.10 -10.04 -4.74
CA GLY A 65 -15.10 -10.62 -5.64
C GLY A 65 -14.78 -10.38 -7.12
N LEU A 66 -13.50 -10.26 -7.45
CA LEU A 66 -12.99 -10.07 -8.81
C LEU A 66 -12.66 -11.40 -9.48
N MET A 67 -12.34 -12.42 -8.68
CA MET A 67 -12.24 -13.81 -9.10
C MET A 67 -13.23 -14.62 -8.28
N THR A 68 -14.13 -15.32 -8.97
CA THR A 68 -15.13 -16.20 -8.35
C THR A 68 -14.70 -17.66 -8.52
N ASP A 69 -15.21 -18.56 -7.68
CA ASP A 69 -14.95 -20.01 -7.74
C ASP A 69 -13.47 -20.42 -7.65
N THR A 70 -12.64 -19.60 -7.00
CA THR A 70 -11.21 -19.86 -6.81
C THR A 70 -10.94 -20.26 -5.37
N ASN A 71 -10.41 -21.47 -5.14
CA ASN A 71 -9.92 -21.88 -3.82
C ASN A 71 -8.47 -21.45 -3.64
N THR A 72 -8.24 -20.33 -2.94
CA THR A 72 -6.88 -19.80 -2.77
C THR A 72 -6.02 -20.65 -1.83
N ASP A 73 -6.61 -21.53 -1.01
CA ASP A 73 -5.84 -22.45 -0.17
C ASP A 73 -5.10 -23.52 -0.97
N GLU A 74 -5.59 -23.88 -2.15
CA GLU A 74 -4.93 -24.83 -3.04
C GLU A 74 -3.83 -24.13 -3.85
N ILE A 75 -4.17 -22.98 -4.44
CA ILE A 75 -3.26 -22.24 -5.31
C ILE A 75 -2.07 -21.67 -4.53
N LEU A 76 -2.31 -21.15 -3.32
CA LEU A 76 -1.30 -20.45 -2.54
C LEU A 76 -0.57 -21.35 -1.53
N ASP A 77 -0.89 -22.64 -1.45
CA ASP A 77 -0.24 -23.59 -0.53
C ASP A 77 1.30 -23.60 -0.62
N PRO A 78 1.91 -23.58 -1.84
CA PRO A 78 3.36 -23.56 -1.96
C PRO A 78 3.98 -22.26 -1.42
N ILE A 79 3.31 -21.12 -1.63
CA ILE A 79 3.75 -19.81 -1.16
C ILE A 79 3.58 -19.72 0.36
N ASP A 80 2.43 -20.15 0.88
CA ASP A 80 2.14 -20.24 2.32
C ASP A 80 3.23 -21.05 3.04
N SER A 81 3.56 -22.23 2.50
CA SER A 81 4.59 -23.12 3.08
C SER A 81 5.99 -22.50 3.06
N LEU A 82 6.38 -21.86 1.96
CA LEU A 82 7.68 -21.22 1.83
C LEU A 82 7.85 -20.03 2.77
N LEU A 83 6.84 -19.14 2.81
CA LEU A 83 6.85 -17.99 3.70
C LEU A 83 6.76 -18.40 5.17
N TYR A 84 5.96 -19.40 5.50
CA TYR A 84 5.87 -19.93 6.87
C TYR A 84 7.23 -20.39 7.39
N ASN A 85 7.97 -21.16 6.58
CA ASN A 85 9.32 -21.61 6.94
C ASN A 85 10.25 -20.43 7.22
N ILE A 86 10.28 -19.43 6.33
CA ILE A 86 11.21 -18.30 6.46
C ILE A 86 10.91 -17.45 7.68
N VAL A 87 9.63 -17.14 7.90
CA VAL A 87 9.18 -16.38 9.07
C VAL A 87 9.46 -17.14 10.36
N SER A 88 9.34 -18.47 10.36
CA SER A 88 9.56 -19.29 11.56
C SER A 88 11.04 -19.43 11.93
N TYR A 89 11.95 -19.41 10.96
CA TYR A 89 13.38 -19.68 11.19
C TYR A 89 14.29 -18.45 11.18
N SER A 90 13.84 -17.34 10.61
CA SER A 90 14.69 -16.15 10.44
C SER A 90 13.90 -14.86 10.60
N LYS A 91 14.55 -13.89 11.26
CA LYS A 91 14.06 -12.51 11.29
C LYS A 91 14.46 -11.81 10.00
N ASP A 92 13.58 -10.96 9.50
CA ASP A 92 13.91 -10.05 8.41
C ASP A 92 14.38 -8.73 9.00
N GLU A 93 15.59 -8.30 8.67
CA GLU A 93 16.16 -7.03 9.15
C GLU A 93 15.54 -5.82 8.43
N ASN A 94 14.89 -6.04 7.28
CA ASN A 94 14.24 -5.01 6.50
C ASN A 94 12.74 -4.94 6.86
N PHE A 95 12.25 -3.76 7.26
CA PHE A 95 10.84 -3.55 7.61
C PHE A 95 9.96 -3.09 6.45
N SER A 96 10.54 -2.71 5.30
CA SER A 96 9.81 -2.06 4.21
C SER A 96 8.69 -2.92 3.63
N LEU A 97 7.69 -2.27 3.03
CA LEU A 97 6.59 -2.96 2.36
C LEU A 97 7.09 -3.82 1.19
N LEU A 98 7.96 -3.27 0.34
CA LEU A 98 8.29 -3.88 -0.94
C LEU A 98 9.19 -5.10 -0.80
N THR A 99 10.09 -5.11 0.17
CA THR A 99 11.17 -6.12 0.27
C THR A 99 11.37 -6.67 1.67
N GLY A 100 10.52 -6.31 2.63
CA GLY A 100 10.72 -6.61 4.05
C GLY A 100 9.52 -7.22 4.77
N THR A 101 9.58 -7.15 6.11
CA THR A 101 8.60 -7.65 7.07
C THR A 101 7.17 -7.19 6.75
N LEU A 102 6.98 -5.93 6.38
CA LEU A 102 5.64 -5.39 6.17
C LEU A 102 4.93 -6.03 4.97
N GLY A 103 5.65 -6.33 3.89
CA GLY A 103 5.09 -7.08 2.74
C GLY A 103 4.61 -8.48 3.11
N LYS A 104 5.31 -9.15 4.03
CA LYS A 104 4.91 -10.46 4.56
C LYS A 104 3.69 -10.34 5.48
N ILE A 105 3.60 -9.28 6.28
CA ILE A 105 2.40 -8.97 7.08
C ILE A 105 1.20 -8.76 6.16
N GLU A 106 1.37 -8.00 5.08
CA GLU A 106 0.33 -7.75 4.08
C GLU A 106 -0.20 -9.03 3.44
N TYR A 107 0.69 -9.96 3.11
CA TYR A 107 0.33 -11.28 2.62
C TYR A 107 -0.47 -12.08 3.67
N PHE A 108 0.11 -12.29 4.85
CA PHE A 108 -0.52 -13.16 5.85
C PHE A 108 -1.80 -12.56 6.44
N ARG A 109 -1.94 -11.24 6.56
CA ARG A 109 -3.20 -10.62 7.03
C ARG A 109 -4.36 -10.96 6.10
N ARG A 110 -4.13 -10.96 4.77
CA ARG A 110 -5.16 -11.36 3.80
C ARG A 110 -5.43 -12.85 3.90
N ARG A 111 -4.40 -13.69 3.93
CA ARG A 111 -4.56 -15.15 4.07
C ARG A 111 -5.32 -15.55 5.36
N ALA A 112 -5.06 -14.87 6.48
CA ALA A 112 -5.77 -15.09 7.74
C ALA A 112 -7.27 -14.70 7.69
N MET A 113 -7.66 -13.87 6.72
CA MET A 113 -9.05 -13.47 6.45
C MET A 113 -9.69 -14.24 5.27
N SER A 114 -8.96 -15.20 4.69
CA SER A 114 -9.50 -16.03 3.61
C SER A 114 -10.73 -16.83 4.09
N ASN A 115 -11.68 -17.03 3.18
CA ASN A 115 -12.93 -17.74 3.46
C ASN A 115 -13.17 -18.82 2.40
N ASN A 116 -12.24 -19.77 2.30
CA ASN A 116 -12.35 -20.89 1.37
C ASN A 116 -13.20 -22.03 1.98
N PRO A 117 -14.07 -22.67 1.19
CA PRO A 117 -14.77 -23.87 1.64
C PRO A 117 -13.78 -24.97 2.04
N GLY A 118 -13.91 -25.50 3.25
CA GLY A 118 -13.08 -26.62 3.71
C GLY A 118 -11.68 -26.25 4.19
N THR A 119 -11.37 -24.95 4.40
CA THR A 119 -10.10 -24.52 4.98
C THR A 119 -9.78 -25.28 6.27
N HIS A 120 -8.60 -25.90 6.30
CA HIS A 120 -8.15 -26.63 7.47
C HIS A 120 -7.75 -25.66 8.59
N ARG A 121 -8.23 -25.85 9.81
CA ARG A 121 -7.94 -24.98 10.97
C ARG A 121 -6.43 -24.72 11.20
N TYR A 122 -5.58 -25.72 10.94
CA TYR A 122 -4.12 -25.56 11.03
C TYR A 122 -3.55 -24.51 10.08
N LYS A 123 -4.11 -24.32 8.88
CA LYS A 123 -3.68 -23.25 7.95
C LYS A 123 -3.90 -21.88 8.57
N THR A 124 -5.10 -21.64 9.08
CA THR A 124 -5.44 -20.39 9.77
C THR A 124 -4.54 -20.15 10.99
N ILE A 125 -4.25 -21.20 11.78
CA ILE A 125 -3.34 -21.07 12.92
C ILE A 125 -1.93 -20.69 12.45
N GLY A 126 -1.41 -21.32 11.40
CA GLY A 126 -0.09 -21.01 10.85
C GLY A 126 0.00 -19.58 10.31
N HIS A 127 -1.03 -19.09 9.61
CA HIS A 127 -1.07 -17.69 9.16
C HIS A 127 -1.08 -16.72 10.35
N LEU A 128 -1.87 -17.01 11.39
CA LEU A 128 -1.91 -16.19 12.60
C LEU A 128 -0.58 -16.19 13.34
N GLU A 129 0.09 -17.33 13.46
CA GLU A 129 1.42 -17.45 14.06
C GLU A 129 2.44 -16.59 13.32
N CYS A 130 2.47 -16.65 11.97
CA CYS A 130 3.34 -15.77 11.18
C CYS A 130 3.05 -14.29 11.43
N ILE A 131 1.78 -13.89 11.53
CA ILE A 131 1.42 -12.50 11.86
C ILE A 131 1.97 -12.11 13.23
N VAL A 132 1.87 -12.97 14.25
CA VAL A 132 2.43 -12.68 15.59
C VAL A 132 3.93 -12.44 15.50
N LEU A 133 4.67 -13.37 14.88
CA LEU A 133 6.13 -13.29 14.76
C LEU A 133 6.56 -12.02 14.01
N LEU A 134 5.93 -11.73 12.87
CA LEU A 134 6.24 -10.55 12.06
C LEU A 134 5.91 -9.23 12.78
N LEU A 135 4.82 -9.19 13.55
CA LEU A 135 4.48 -8.01 14.34
C LEU A 135 5.47 -7.79 15.48
N ASP A 136 5.93 -8.85 16.12
CA ASP A 136 6.96 -8.73 17.17
C ASP A 136 8.30 -8.26 16.57
N ASP A 137 8.68 -8.75 15.40
CA ASP A 137 9.86 -8.26 14.67
C ASP A 137 9.72 -6.78 14.29
N LEU A 138 8.58 -6.39 13.72
CA LEU A 138 8.30 -5.00 13.38
C LEU A 138 8.33 -4.09 14.61
N ALA A 139 7.73 -4.52 15.74
CA ALA A 139 7.72 -3.76 16.98
C ALA A 139 9.12 -3.49 17.53
N ASN A 140 10.05 -4.44 17.36
CA ASN A 140 11.45 -4.28 17.75
C ASN A 140 12.21 -3.31 16.83
N GLN A 141 11.80 -3.18 15.58
CA GLN A 141 12.43 -2.31 14.58
C GLN A 141 11.95 -0.87 14.65
N ILE A 142 10.75 -0.61 15.18
CA ILE A 142 10.16 0.74 15.28
C ILE A 142 11.12 1.78 15.87
N PRO A 143 11.80 1.56 17.01
CA PRO A 143 12.77 2.51 17.56
C PRO A 143 13.88 2.90 16.57
N GLU A 144 14.35 1.97 15.74
CA GLU A 144 15.36 2.26 14.71
C GLU A 144 14.77 3.15 13.60
N ILE A 145 13.57 2.83 13.12
CA ILE A 145 12.84 3.65 12.12
C ILE A 145 12.71 5.09 12.62
N ILE A 146 12.41 5.25 13.91
CA ILE A 146 12.25 6.55 14.57
C ILE A 146 13.58 7.28 14.71
N ASN A 147 14.63 6.59 15.15
CA ASN A 147 15.94 7.21 15.35
C ASN A 147 16.54 7.71 14.04
N LEU A 148 16.21 7.09 12.91
CA LEU A 148 16.57 7.60 11.57
C LEU A 148 16.00 9.01 11.29
N TYR A 149 14.97 9.47 12.01
CA TYR A 149 14.40 10.81 11.89
C TYR A 149 14.95 11.86 12.85
N GLU A 150 15.35 11.46 14.06
CA GLU A 150 15.73 12.42 15.10
C GLU A 150 17.15 13.01 14.89
N ASP A 151 17.93 12.45 13.97
CA ASP A 151 19.27 12.95 13.62
C ASP A 151 19.19 14.22 12.75
N LYS A 152 19.10 15.37 13.45
CA LYS A 152 18.94 16.72 12.88
C LYS A 152 20.04 17.16 11.90
N ASP A 153 21.22 16.55 11.96
CA ASP A 153 22.40 16.99 11.18
C ASP A 153 22.45 16.40 9.75
N LYS A 154 21.52 15.51 9.40
CA LYS A 154 21.48 14.80 8.10
C LYS A 154 20.31 15.20 7.18
N TYR A 155 19.71 16.36 7.44
CA TYR A 155 18.45 16.82 6.85
C TYR A 155 18.47 17.06 5.33
N CYS A 156 19.64 17.20 4.70
CA CYS A 156 19.70 17.80 3.36
C CYS A 156 20.06 16.86 2.20
N ASN A 157 20.41 15.58 2.38
CA ASN A 157 20.92 14.79 1.23
C ASN A 157 20.74 13.25 1.24
N ASN A 158 20.04 12.63 2.21
CA ASN A 158 20.01 11.16 2.29
C ASN A 158 18.73 10.52 1.73
N ILE A 159 18.90 9.69 0.68
CA ILE A 159 17.93 8.72 0.16
C ILE A 159 17.30 7.87 1.28
N ILE A 160 18.06 7.62 2.35
CA ILE A 160 17.68 6.85 3.54
C ILE A 160 16.45 7.44 4.25
N MET A 161 16.27 8.76 4.26
CA MET A 161 15.15 9.43 4.96
C MET A 161 13.87 9.54 4.09
N LYS A 162 13.99 9.46 2.75
CA LYS A 162 12.81 9.42 1.86
C LYS A 162 12.07 8.10 2.01
N ASN A 163 12.84 7.01 2.04
CA ASN A 163 12.30 5.67 2.25
C ASN A 163 11.62 5.56 3.63
N SER A 164 12.17 6.21 4.67
CA SER A 164 11.56 6.13 6.00
C SER A 164 10.16 6.77 6.07
N LEU A 165 9.88 7.87 5.34
CA LEU A 165 8.53 8.52 5.36
C LEU A 165 7.50 7.64 4.67
N PHE A 166 7.93 7.03 3.57
CA PHE A 166 7.13 6.06 2.87
C PHE A 166 6.83 4.84 3.73
N ASP A 167 7.85 4.28 4.37
CA ASP A 167 7.71 3.11 5.22
C ASP A 167 6.85 3.40 6.45
N LEU A 168 6.99 4.56 7.08
CA LEU A 168 6.12 4.98 8.18
C LEU A 168 4.66 5.06 7.72
N GLY A 169 4.40 5.71 6.57
CA GLY A 169 3.05 5.77 5.99
C GLY A 169 2.48 4.38 5.69
N SER A 170 3.30 3.47 5.17
CA SER A 170 2.94 2.08 4.91
C SER A 170 2.62 1.32 6.21
N ILE A 171 3.42 1.48 7.25
CA ILE A 171 3.15 0.91 8.58
C ILE A 171 1.79 1.41 9.10
N LEU A 172 1.52 2.70 8.99
CA LEU A 172 0.26 3.29 9.47
C LEU A 172 -0.96 2.70 8.77
N THR A 173 -0.94 2.54 7.45
CA THR A 173 -2.07 2.01 6.68
C THR A 173 -2.21 0.50 6.88
N SER A 174 -1.11 -0.25 6.78
CA SER A 174 -1.07 -1.70 6.99
C SER A 174 -1.57 -2.09 8.39
N ILE A 175 -0.95 -1.57 9.44
CA ILE A 175 -1.25 -1.99 10.83
C ILE A 175 -2.63 -1.51 11.27
N SER A 176 -3.07 -0.34 10.79
CA SER A 176 -4.42 0.14 11.10
C SER A 176 -5.50 -0.73 10.46
N SER A 177 -5.23 -1.32 9.30
CA SER A 177 -6.19 -2.19 8.59
C SER A 177 -6.33 -3.58 9.21
N ILE A 178 -5.36 -4.04 10.01
CA ILE A 178 -5.42 -5.35 10.66
C ILE A 178 -6.59 -5.38 11.64
N ASN A 179 -7.55 -6.25 11.36
CA ASN A 179 -8.74 -6.50 12.17
C ASN A 179 -8.79 -7.96 12.65
N ILE A 180 -7.69 -8.42 13.24
CA ILE A 180 -7.51 -9.77 13.77
C ILE A 180 -7.31 -9.64 15.29
N ASN A 181 -7.97 -10.50 16.06
CA ASN A 181 -7.94 -10.46 17.54
C ASN A 181 -6.66 -11.05 18.17
N THR A 182 -5.59 -11.20 17.39
CA THR A 182 -4.32 -11.80 17.82
C THR A 182 -3.25 -10.72 17.94
N ASN A 183 -2.43 -10.81 18.99
CA ASN A 183 -1.35 -9.85 19.29
C ASN A 183 -1.80 -8.38 19.38
N THR A 184 -3.05 -8.15 19.84
CA THR A 184 -3.64 -6.81 19.97
C THR A 184 -2.79 -5.82 20.77
N PRO A 185 -2.10 -6.21 21.87
CA PRO A 185 -1.20 -5.30 22.58
C PRO A 185 -0.06 -4.79 21.69
N THR A 186 0.62 -5.68 20.96
CA THR A 186 1.72 -5.31 20.05
C THR A 186 1.22 -4.47 18.89
N LEU A 187 0.08 -4.84 18.28
CA LEU A 187 -0.58 -4.01 17.24
C LEU A 187 -0.87 -2.59 17.76
N GLY A 188 -1.43 -2.48 18.96
CA GLY A 188 -1.72 -1.21 19.61
C GLY A 188 -0.45 -0.40 19.88
N HIS A 189 0.62 -1.05 20.36
CA HIS A 189 1.91 -0.41 20.59
C HIS A 189 2.54 0.12 19.30
N ILE A 190 2.59 -0.68 18.24
CA ILE A 190 3.10 -0.29 16.92
C ILE A 190 2.35 0.93 16.40
N LEU A 191 1.02 0.84 16.38
CA LEU A 191 0.19 1.89 15.83
C LEU A 191 0.26 3.18 16.65
N PHE A 192 0.15 3.10 17.97
CA PHE A 192 0.22 4.27 18.84
C PHE A 192 1.55 5.02 18.68
N ASN A 193 2.65 4.28 18.67
CA ASN A 193 3.96 4.88 18.43
C ASN A 193 4.04 5.48 17.02
N GLY A 194 3.68 4.72 15.98
CA GLY A 194 3.68 5.23 14.59
C GLY A 194 2.91 6.54 14.45
N ILE A 195 1.72 6.64 15.04
CA ILE A 195 0.92 7.88 15.05
C ILE A 195 1.63 9.00 15.79
N LYS A 196 2.16 8.74 17.00
CA LYS A 196 2.91 9.74 17.79
C LYS A 196 4.08 10.33 16.99
N TYR A 197 4.84 9.50 16.28
CA TYR A 197 5.98 9.95 15.48
C TYR A 197 5.56 10.68 14.21
N CYS A 198 4.53 10.17 13.52
CA CYS A 198 3.91 10.87 12.41
C CYS A 198 3.49 12.30 12.80
N GLU A 199 2.80 12.46 13.95
CA GLU A 199 2.41 13.77 14.44
C GLU A 199 3.58 14.70 14.75
N ALA A 200 4.68 14.16 15.31
CA ALA A 200 5.89 14.94 15.58
C ALA A 200 6.53 15.46 14.28
N ILE A 201 6.63 14.60 13.26
CA ILE A 201 7.15 14.96 11.93
C ILE A 201 6.26 16.03 11.28
N LEU A 202 4.95 15.79 11.22
CA LEU A 202 3.99 16.72 10.62
C LEU A 202 3.96 18.07 11.35
N SER A 203 4.03 18.06 12.69
CA SER A 203 4.13 19.30 13.48
C SER A 203 5.39 20.09 13.12
N ASN A 204 6.56 19.44 13.10
CA ASN A 204 7.83 20.10 12.76
C ASN A 204 7.85 20.62 11.32
N ALA A 205 7.30 19.85 10.37
CA ALA A 205 7.19 20.24 8.98
C ALA A 205 6.30 21.49 8.77
N LYS A 206 5.32 21.72 9.65
CA LYS A 206 4.47 22.94 9.61
C LYS A 206 5.25 24.21 9.96
N PHE A 207 6.22 24.13 10.86
CA PHE A 207 7.01 25.30 11.31
C PHE A 207 8.16 25.66 10.36
N ASN A 208 8.75 24.68 9.66
CA ASN A 208 9.94 24.87 8.82
C ASN A 208 9.59 25.09 7.33
N ASN A 209 8.96 26.23 7.00
CA ASN A 209 8.51 26.54 5.62
C ASN A 209 9.60 27.00 4.65
N SER A 210 10.84 27.23 5.10
CA SER A 210 11.86 27.95 4.31
C SER A 210 12.71 27.12 3.35
N GLN A 211 12.61 25.78 3.33
CA GLN A 211 13.43 24.90 2.47
C GLN A 211 12.72 23.58 2.10
N LYS A 212 11.49 23.64 1.57
CA LYS A 212 10.81 22.44 1.08
C LYS A 212 11.08 22.27 -0.40
N ASP A 213 11.80 21.21 -0.78
CA ASP A 213 11.83 20.78 -2.18
C ASP A 213 10.47 20.14 -2.56
N GLU A 214 10.25 19.95 -3.86
CA GLU A 214 9.00 19.40 -4.38
C GLU A 214 8.74 17.99 -3.82
N GLN A 215 9.79 17.18 -3.65
CA GLN A 215 9.67 15.81 -3.15
C GLN A 215 9.23 15.76 -1.70
N TYR A 216 9.86 16.55 -0.83
CA TYR A 216 9.54 16.62 0.58
C TYR A 216 8.09 17.06 0.81
N SER A 217 7.60 17.99 -0.02
CA SER A 217 6.20 18.44 0.05
C SER A 217 5.23 17.30 -0.29
N LEU A 218 5.55 16.47 -1.28
CA LEU A 218 4.77 15.27 -1.62
C LEU A 218 4.83 14.22 -0.50
N ASP A 219 6.02 13.94 0.04
CA ASP A 219 6.22 12.91 1.07
C ASP A 219 5.50 13.26 2.38
N ILE A 220 5.54 14.53 2.80
CA ILE A 220 4.80 14.99 3.99
C ILE A 220 3.29 14.98 3.76
N THR A 221 2.82 15.35 2.57
CA THR A 221 1.38 15.26 2.24
C THR A 221 0.92 13.81 2.19
N TYR A 222 1.75 12.91 1.67
CA TYR A 222 1.51 11.47 1.73
C TYR A 222 1.42 10.96 3.17
N LEU A 223 2.35 11.37 4.05
CA LEU A 223 2.32 10.97 5.46
C LEU A 223 1.06 11.47 6.18
N ALA A 224 0.62 12.71 5.92
CA ALA A 224 -0.65 13.23 6.44
C ALA A 224 -1.86 12.42 5.91
N THR A 225 -1.83 12.05 4.63
CA THR A 225 -2.90 11.26 4.00
C THR A 225 -2.96 9.84 4.58
N THR A 226 -1.82 9.19 4.80
CA THR A 226 -1.77 7.85 5.43
C THR A 226 -2.18 7.89 6.90
N TYR A 227 -1.88 8.98 7.62
CA TYR A 227 -2.43 9.21 8.96
C TYR A 227 -3.96 9.27 8.92
N LEU A 228 -4.56 10.03 7.99
CA LEU A 228 -6.01 10.11 7.84
C LEU A 228 -6.64 8.74 7.59
N ILE A 229 -6.06 7.96 6.67
CA ILE A 229 -6.50 6.59 6.38
C ILE A 229 -6.44 5.72 7.63
N SER A 230 -5.32 5.79 8.35
CA SER A 230 -5.09 5.03 9.57
C SER A 230 -6.10 5.35 10.67
N ALA A 231 -6.40 6.64 10.85
CA ALA A 231 -7.42 7.11 11.78
C ALA A 231 -8.82 6.59 11.45
N LYS A 232 -9.20 6.62 10.16
CA LYS A 232 -10.49 6.11 9.67
C LYS A 232 -10.60 4.60 9.80
N ASN A 233 -9.55 3.84 9.49
CA ASN A 233 -9.50 2.39 9.68
C ASN A 233 -9.78 1.99 11.14
N LYS A 234 -9.23 2.74 12.10
CA LYS A 234 -9.50 2.53 13.54
C LYS A 234 -10.74 3.24 14.07
N LYS A 235 -11.47 3.99 13.23
CA LYS A 235 -12.65 4.79 13.63
C LYS A 235 -12.36 5.72 14.82
N ASN A 236 -11.13 6.26 14.90
CA ASN A 236 -10.70 7.13 15.98
C ASN A 236 -10.90 8.60 15.59
N LYS A 237 -11.96 9.23 16.12
CA LYS A 237 -12.34 10.61 15.80
C LYS A 237 -11.27 11.64 16.15
N TYR A 238 -10.56 11.47 17.26
CA TYR A 238 -9.51 12.41 17.67
C TYR A 238 -8.35 12.40 16.67
N TRP A 239 -7.90 11.21 16.26
CA TRP A 239 -6.88 11.07 15.23
C TRP A 239 -7.37 11.59 13.87
N GLU A 240 -8.62 11.35 13.53
CA GLU A 240 -9.21 11.80 12.26
C GLU A 240 -9.24 13.32 12.17
N GLU A 241 -9.71 14.02 13.21
CA GLU A 241 -9.71 15.49 13.26
C GLU A 241 -8.30 16.08 13.12
N ARG A 242 -7.31 15.49 13.79
CA ARG A 242 -5.92 15.94 13.69
C ARG A 242 -5.31 15.66 12.31
N ALA A 243 -5.55 14.48 11.75
CA ALA A 243 -5.06 14.12 10.43
C ALA A 243 -5.65 15.04 9.35
N ILE A 244 -6.96 15.35 9.41
CA ILE A 244 -7.60 16.33 8.52
C ILE A 244 -6.92 17.70 8.62
N GLY A 245 -6.61 18.15 9.84
CA GLY A 245 -5.87 19.40 10.07
C GLY A 245 -4.54 19.44 9.32
N TYR A 246 -3.70 18.40 9.48
CA TYR A 246 -2.43 18.31 8.77
C TYR A 246 -2.60 18.19 7.25
N THR A 247 -3.55 17.38 6.80
CA THR A 247 -3.85 17.21 5.36
C THR A 247 -4.21 18.56 4.74
N ASN A 248 -5.08 19.34 5.36
CA ASN A 248 -5.46 20.67 4.88
C ASN A 248 -4.29 21.65 4.88
N ASP A 249 -3.42 21.60 5.90
CA ASP A 249 -2.22 22.43 5.94
C ASP A 249 -1.29 22.08 4.77
N PHE A 250 -1.04 20.78 4.49
CA PHE A 250 -0.02 20.36 3.52
C PHE A 250 -0.47 20.35 2.06
N ILE A 251 -1.76 20.14 1.80
CA ILE A 251 -2.31 20.26 0.43
C ILE A 251 -2.05 21.65 -0.16
N GLN A 252 -2.11 22.70 0.67
CA GLN A 252 -1.83 24.09 0.23
C GLN A 252 -0.38 24.30 -0.22
N PHE A 253 0.54 23.44 0.22
CA PHE A 253 1.96 23.48 -0.16
C PHE A 253 2.30 22.49 -1.26
N MET A 254 1.31 21.84 -1.88
CA MET A 254 1.56 20.91 -2.97
C MET A 254 2.23 21.62 -4.16
N PRO A 255 3.33 21.08 -4.68
CA PRO A 255 4.10 21.74 -5.72
C PRO A 255 3.33 21.84 -7.05
N ASP A 256 3.63 22.86 -7.83
CA ASP A 256 3.07 23.09 -9.16
C ASP A 256 3.44 21.95 -10.13
N ASN A 257 2.48 21.52 -10.96
CA ASN A 257 2.66 20.41 -11.90
C ASN A 257 3.85 20.61 -12.86
N THR A 258 4.16 21.86 -13.24
CA THR A 258 5.25 22.21 -14.16
C THR A 258 6.64 21.97 -13.58
N LYS A 259 6.77 21.84 -12.26
CA LYS A 259 8.04 21.60 -11.56
C LYS A 259 8.30 20.11 -11.28
N LEU A 260 7.32 19.26 -11.55
CA LEU A 260 7.37 17.86 -11.15
C LEU A 260 7.91 16.96 -12.25
N THR A 261 8.72 16.00 -11.82
CA THR A 261 9.04 14.84 -12.65
C THR A 261 7.80 13.97 -12.84
N MET A 262 7.81 13.11 -13.86
CA MET A 262 6.70 12.17 -14.11
C MET A 262 6.39 11.28 -12.90
N LYS A 263 7.42 10.76 -12.21
CA LYS A 263 7.26 9.99 -10.98
C LYS A 263 6.54 10.78 -9.89
N GLN A 264 6.93 12.05 -9.71
CA GLN A 264 6.30 12.95 -8.75
C GLN A 264 4.85 13.31 -9.13
N LEU A 265 4.53 13.40 -10.42
CA LEU A 265 3.15 13.57 -10.88
C LEU A 265 2.27 12.36 -10.53
N PHE A 266 2.78 11.13 -10.73
CA PHE A 266 2.08 9.92 -10.28
C PHE A 266 1.90 9.89 -8.75
N GLN A 267 2.93 10.25 -8.00
CA GLN A 267 2.83 10.37 -6.54
C GLN A 267 1.74 11.38 -6.14
N LYS A 268 1.73 12.55 -6.76
CA LYS A 268 0.71 13.58 -6.54
C LYS A 268 -0.70 13.06 -6.85
N MET A 269 -0.87 12.36 -7.97
CA MET A 269 -2.14 11.76 -8.37
C MET A 269 -2.64 10.70 -7.38
N ASN A 270 -1.76 9.81 -6.91
CA ASN A 270 -2.10 8.80 -5.91
C ASN A 270 -2.57 9.42 -4.59
N ILE A 271 -1.89 10.48 -4.13
CA ILE A 271 -2.29 11.25 -2.93
C ILE A 271 -3.71 11.79 -3.11
N TYR A 272 -4.00 12.47 -4.22
CA TYR A 272 -5.33 13.02 -4.47
C TYR A 272 -6.40 11.94 -4.65
N CYS A 273 -6.09 10.80 -5.27
CA CYS A 273 -7.02 9.68 -5.37
C CYS A 273 -7.41 9.17 -3.98
N MET A 274 -6.43 8.97 -3.09
CA MET A 274 -6.71 8.58 -1.71
C MET A 274 -7.54 9.65 -0.98
N LEU A 275 -7.18 10.93 -1.09
CA LEU A 275 -7.95 12.01 -0.47
C LEU A 275 -9.40 12.05 -0.98
N TYR A 276 -9.60 11.88 -2.29
CA TYR A 276 -10.93 11.80 -2.89
C TYR A 276 -11.74 10.63 -2.32
N ILE A 277 -11.15 9.44 -2.19
CA ILE A 277 -11.83 8.27 -1.59
C ILE A 277 -12.24 8.54 -0.14
N TYR A 278 -11.35 9.13 0.66
CA TYR A 278 -11.54 9.22 2.11
C TYR A 278 -12.24 10.50 2.60
N LEU A 279 -12.20 11.60 1.83
CA LEU A 279 -12.84 12.88 2.17
C LEU A 279 -14.01 13.24 1.26
N ARG A 280 -14.11 12.65 0.05
CA ARG A 280 -15.21 12.87 -0.91
C ARG A 280 -15.39 14.33 -1.34
N GLU A 281 -14.33 15.14 -1.34
CA GLU A 281 -14.39 16.52 -1.81
C GLU A 281 -14.23 16.59 -3.34
N THR A 282 -15.11 17.36 -4.00
CA THR A 282 -15.11 17.53 -5.47
C THR A 282 -13.93 18.32 -6.00
N SER A 283 -13.24 19.09 -5.14
CA SER A 283 -12.00 19.80 -5.49
C SER A 283 -10.91 18.81 -5.92
N TYR A 284 -10.81 17.66 -5.25
CA TYR A 284 -9.80 16.64 -5.55
C TYR A 284 -10.06 15.96 -6.90
N SER A 285 -11.32 15.72 -7.27
CA SER A 285 -11.64 15.12 -8.58
C SER A 285 -11.16 15.99 -9.74
N SER A 286 -11.32 17.31 -9.66
CA SER A 286 -10.83 18.22 -10.71
C SER A 286 -9.31 18.18 -10.86
N ILE A 287 -8.58 18.06 -9.74
CA ILE A 287 -7.12 17.96 -9.77
C ILE A 287 -6.67 16.62 -10.35
N ILE A 288 -7.36 15.52 -10.04
CA ILE A 288 -7.06 14.20 -10.60
C ILE A 288 -7.25 14.23 -12.13
N GLU A 289 -8.31 14.84 -12.63
CA GLU A 289 -8.53 14.98 -14.08
C GLU A 289 -7.43 15.79 -14.76
N GLU A 290 -7.01 16.92 -14.17
CA GLU A 290 -5.90 17.71 -14.69
C GLU A 290 -4.60 16.90 -14.75
N LEU A 291 -4.29 16.14 -13.70
CA LEU A 291 -3.10 15.28 -13.64
C LEU A 291 -3.18 14.15 -14.68
N LYS A 292 -4.35 13.55 -14.88
CA LYS A 292 -4.57 12.54 -15.91
C LYS A 292 -4.29 13.10 -17.30
N ASP A 293 -4.89 14.23 -17.65
CA ASP A 293 -4.71 14.88 -18.95
C ASP A 293 -3.23 15.19 -19.21
N LEU A 294 -2.52 15.70 -18.19
CA LEU A 294 -1.09 15.95 -18.26
C LEU A 294 -0.31 14.64 -18.47
N LEU A 295 -0.59 13.59 -17.70
CA LEU A 295 0.10 12.30 -17.78
C LEU A 295 -0.16 11.57 -19.11
N TYR A 296 -1.32 11.75 -19.74
CA TYR A 296 -1.62 11.19 -21.08
C TYR A 296 -0.73 11.77 -22.18
N THR A 297 -0.09 12.91 -21.97
CA THR A 297 0.87 13.48 -22.93
C THR A 297 2.19 12.70 -22.98
N PHE A 298 2.49 11.89 -21.95
CA PHE A 298 3.71 11.10 -21.87
C PHE A 298 3.55 9.72 -22.52
N LYS A 299 4.66 9.15 -22.99
CA LYS A 299 4.71 7.75 -23.42
C LYS A 299 4.85 6.83 -22.20
N LEU A 300 3.73 6.40 -21.65
CA LEU A 300 3.69 5.62 -20.42
C LEU A 300 3.91 4.10 -20.64
N PRO A 301 4.63 3.43 -19.72
CA PRO A 301 4.77 1.98 -19.73
C PRO A 301 3.44 1.30 -19.39
N PHE A 302 3.31 0.03 -19.80
CA PHE A 302 2.18 -0.81 -19.44
C PHE A 302 2.45 -1.57 -18.15
N THR A 303 2.56 -0.82 -17.06
CA THR A 303 2.78 -1.28 -15.68
C THR A 303 1.65 -0.81 -14.77
N LEU A 304 1.50 -1.44 -13.61
CA LEU A 304 0.51 -1.02 -12.61
C LEU A 304 0.91 0.32 -11.99
N PHE A 305 2.19 0.47 -11.63
CA PHE A 305 2.75 1.67 -11.02
C PHE A 305 3.51 2.52 -12.04
N GLU A 306 3.47 3.84 -11.83
CA GLU A 306 4.13 4.84 -12.68
C GLU A 306 3.85 4.65 -14.18
N GLY A 307 2.67 4.12 -14.50
CA GLY A 307 2.31 3.68 -15.85
C GLY A 307 0.83 3.81 -16.14
N LYS A 308 0.39 3.16 -17.22
CA LYS A 308 -1.01 3.18 -17.65
C LYS A 308 -1.96 2.59 -16.59
N GLY A 309 -1.49 1.64 -15.78
CA GLY A 309 -2.31 1.07 -14.70
C GLY A 309 -2.72 2.13 -13.68
N THR A 310 -1.81 3.03 -13.28
CA THR A 310 -2.10 4.09 -12.32
C THR A 310 -3.15 5.07 -12.85
N LEU A 311 -3.12 5.38 -14.15
CA LEU A 311 -4.18 6.19 -14.78
C LEU A 311 -5.53 5.48 -14.77
N VAL A 312 -5.56 4.17 -15.04
CA VAL A 312 -6.80 3.39 -14.97
C VAL A 312 -7.32 3.33 -13.52
N LEU A 313 -6.45 3.19 -12.52
CA LEU A 313 -6.87 3.25 -11.12
C LEU A 313 -7.43 4.62 -10.75
N ALA A 314 -6.81 5.70 -11.21
CA ALA A 314 -7.32 7.06 -11.01
C ALA A 314 -8.69 7.25 -11.67
N GLU A 315 -8.90 6.71 -12.88
CA GLU A 315 -10.19 6.74 -13.55
C GLU A 315 -11.27 5.99 -12.77
N LEU A 316 -10.98 4.73 -12.40
CA LEU A 316 -11.92 3.91 -11.65
C LEU A 316 -12.21 4.49 -10.25
N CYS A 317 -11.23 5.14 -9.64
CA CYS A 317 -11.38 5.88 -8.39
C CYS A 317 -12.44 6.99 -8.53
N LEU A 318 -12.42 7.74 -9.64
CA LEU A 318 -13.39 8.81 -9.92
C LEU A 318 -14.77 8.26 -10.30
N GLU A 319 -14.83 7.31 -11.22
CA GLU A 319 -16.08 6.81 -11.81
C GLU A 319 -16.81 5.79 -10.92
N ALA A 320 -16.07 4.94 -10.23
CA ALA A 320 -16.59 3.84 -9.42
C ALA A 320 -15.87 3.72 -8.07
N PRO A 321 -15.93 4.76 -7.22
CA PRO A 321 -15.20 4.79 -5.96
C PRO A 321 -15.55 3.67 -4.97
N ASP A 322 -16.71 3.03 -5.13
CA ASP A 322 -17.17 1.93 -4.27
C ASP A 322 -16.91 0.54 -4.91
N LEU A 323 -16.20 0.47 -6.04
CA LEU A 323 -15.85 -0.77 -6.74
C LEU A 323 -15.07 -1.76 -5.87
N ILE A 324 -14.19 -1.22 -5.03
CA ILE A 324 -13.41 -1.91 -4.01
C ILE A 324 -13.38 -1.07 -2.72
N GLN A 325 -13.23 -1.73 -1.57
CA GLN A 325 -13.28 -1.05 -0.28
C GLN A 325 -11.94 -0.42 0.14
N GLN A 326 -10.82 -1.00 -0.30
CA GLN A 326 -9.48 -0.71 0.23
C GLN A 326 -8.55 -0.16 -0.87
N TRP A 327 -8.92 0.97 -1.47
CA TRP A 327 -8.17 1.60 -2.57
C TRP A 327 -6.70 1.91 -2.26
N TYR A 328 -6.40 2.26 -1.01
CA TYR A 328 -5.03 2.57 -0.57
C TYR A 328 -4.05 1.40 -0.80
N GLU A 329 -4.57 0.17 -0.90
CA GLU A 329 -3.78 -1.02 -1.19
C GLU A 329 -3.46 -1.20 -2.68
N LEU A 330 -3.94 -0.34 -3.56
CA LEU A 330 -3.50 -0.31 -4.96
C LEU A 330 -2.67 0.93 -5.28
N PHE A 331 -2.74 1.95 -4.43
CA PHE A 331 -1.94 3.17 -4.51
C PHE A 331 -0.66 3.08 -3.66
N PHE A 332 -0.06 1.89 -3.54
CA PHE A 332 1.29 1.74 -2.97
C PHE A 332 2.26 2.70 -3.68
N PHE A 333 3.12 3.38 -2.94
CA PHE A 333 4.16 4.20 -3.57
C PHE A 333 5.42 3.36 -3.74
N ALA A 334 6.10 3.55 -4.86
CA ALA A 334 7.45 3.07 -5.12
C ALA A 334 8.29 4.26 -5.57
#